data_AF-A0A413T9A8-F1
#
_entry.id   AF-A0A413T9A8-F1
#
_cell.length_a   1.000
_cell.length_b   1.000
_cell.length_c   1.000
_cell.angle_alpha   90.00
_cell.angle_beta   90.00
_cell.angle_gamma   90.00
#
_symmetry.space_group_name_H-M   'P 1'
#
loop_
_entity.id
_entity.type
_entity.pdbx_description
1 polymer ?
#
loop_
_entity_poly.entity_id
_entity_poly.type
_entity_poly.pdbx_seq_one_letter_code
_entity_poly.pdbx_strand_id
1 'polypeptide(L)'
;MANKKGVSSKTHTKKQLDDYANQHNPNNKAYKARVENDRNTKKVSSKHEAKRQAKQWAKFEEENGVMYPLDWMCYSDPYDF
;
A
#
# COMPACT_ATOMS: atom_id res chain seq x y z
N MET A 1 -18.24 -14.00 16.78
CA MET A 1 -16.91 -14.21 17.41
C MET A 1 -16.06 -15.02 16.45
N ALA A 2 -14.90 -14.52 16.01
CA ALA A 2 -14.01 -15.30 15.16
C ALA A 2 -13.40 -16.44 16.00
N ASN A 3 -13.62 -17.68 15.59
CA ASN A 3 -13.00 -18.86 16.21
C ASN A 3 -11.49 -18.68 16.18
N LYS A 4 -10.89 -18.33 17.33
CA LYS A 4 -9.44 -18.37 17.51
C LYS A 4 -9.03 -19.83 17.35
N LYS A 5 -8.50 -20.20 16.19
CA LYS A 5 -7.85 -21.49 15.96
C LYS A 5 -6.57 -21.52 16.81
N GLY A 6 -6.72 -21.90 18.07
CA GLY A 6 -5.63 -22.03 19.02
C GLY A 6 -4.88 -23.34 18.82
N VAL A 7 -3.58 -23.32 19.08
CA VAL A 7 -2.75 -24.53 19.06
C VAL A 7 -2.80 -25.16 20.46
N SER A 8 -3.14 -26.45 20.51
CA SER A 8 -3.26 -27.21 21.77
C SER A 8 -1.99 -28.00 22.04
N SER A 9 -1.50 -27.94 23.28
CA SER A 9 -0.36 -28.73 23.76
C SER A 9 -0.62 -30.23 23.81
N LYS A 10 -1.88 -30.66 23.69
CA LYS A 10 -2.26 -32.08 23.68
C LYS A 10 -2.06 -32.76 22.32
N THR A 11 -2.03 -31.98 21.25
CA THR A 11 -1.96 -32.50 19.86
C THR A 11 -0.69 -32.09 19.12
N HIS A 12 0.13 -31.21 19.70
CA HIS A 12 1.31 -30.67 19.05
C HIS A 12 2.56 -30.95 19.87
N THR A 13 3.66 -31.23 19.18
CA THR A 13 4.97 -31.35 19.83
C THR A 13 5.40 -30.00 20.40
N LYS A 14 6.25 -30.03 21.43
CA LYS A 14 6.77 -28.79 22.04
C LYS A 14 7.46 -27.87 21.02
N LYS A 15 8.16 -28.46 20.05
CA LYS A 15 8.76 -27.72 18.94
C LYS A 15 7.71 -26.98 18.11
N GLN A 16 6.58 -27.61 17.77
CA GLN A 16 5.50 -26.97 17.02
C GLN A 16 4.81 -25.84 17.82
N LEU A 17 4.69 -26.00 19.14
CA LEU A 17 4.16 -24.95 20.02
C LEU A 17 5.10 -23.75 20.09
N ASP A 18 6.39 -24.01 20.26
CA ASP A 18 7.42 -22.97 20.33
C ASP A 18 7.55 -22.27 18.96
N ASP A 19 7.51 -23.01 17.85
CA ASP A 19 7.51 -22.45 16.49
C ASP A 19 6.26 -21.60 16.22
N TYR A 20 5.08 -22.05 16.68
CA TYR A 20 3.84 -21.27 16.57
C TYR A 20 3.90 -19.98 17.41
N ALA A 21 4.39 -20.06 18.64
CA ALA A 21 4.58 -18.88 19.50
C ALA A 21 5.59 -17.89 18.90
N ASN A 22 6.59 -18.38 18.17
CA ASN A 22 7.63 -17.57 17.54
C ASN A 22 7.21 -16.90 16.21
N GLN A 23 5.98 -17.10 15.73
CA GLN A 23 5.48 -16.47 14.49
C GLN A 23 5.37 -14.95 14.57
N HIS A 24 5.15 -14.43 15.78
CA HIS A 24 5.03 -12.99 16.04
C HIS A 24 6.19 -12.44 16.87
N ASN A 25 7.27 -13.21 17.04
CA ASN A 25 8.43 -12.76 17.78
C ASN A 25 9.23 -11.75 16.94
N PRO A 26 9.33 -10.47 17.36
CA PRO A 26 10.04 -9.43 16.61
C PRO A 26 11.54 -9.71 16.46
N ASN A 27 12.11 -10.62 17.25
CA ASN A 27 13.51 -11.04 17.15
C ASN A 27 13.75 -12.15 16.11
N ASN A 28 12.69 -12.74 15.54
CA ASN A 28 12.81 -13.77 14.50
C ASN A 28 13.20 -13.14 13.16
N LYS A 29 14.27 -13.66 12.53
CA LYS A 29 14.73 -13.24 11.19
C LYS A 29 13.62 -13.34 10.14
N ALA A 30 12.79 -14.39 10.20
CA ALA A 30 11.69 -14.59 9.26
C ALA A 30 10.60 -13.51 9.42
N TYR A 31 10.31 -13.10 10.65
CA TYR A 31 9.35 -12.02 10.92
C TYR A 31 9.85 -10.68 10.37
N LYS A 32 11.12 -10.34 10.63
CA LYS A 32 11.75 -9.11 10.09
C LYS A 32 11.74 -9.09 8.56
N ALA A 33 12.11 -10.20 7.91
CA ALA A 33 12.09 -10.31 6.45
C ALA A 33 10.68 -10.12 5.87
N ARG A 34 9.65 -10.70 6.50
CA ARG A 34 8.25 -10.51 6.07
C ARG A 34 7.79 -9.06 6.19
N VAL A 35 8.12 -8.38 7.29
CA VAL A 35 7.76 -6.97 7.49
C VAL A 35 8.45 -6.07 6.45
N GLU A 36 9.72 -6.30 6.17
CA GLU A 36 10.46 -5.52 5.17
C GLU A 36 9.91 -5.76 3.76
N ASN A 37 9.61 -7.01 3.40
CA ASN A 37 8.97 -7.33 2.13
C ASN A 37 7.60 -6.65 1.99
N ASP A 38 6.75 -6.69 3.02
CA ASP A 38 5.44 -6.02 3.02
C ASP A 38 5.55 -4.50 2.83
N ARG A 39 6.57 -3.88 3.45
CA ARG A 39 6.86 -2.45 3.26
C ARG A 39 7.29 -2.16 1.82
N ASN A 40 8.14 -3.00 1.24
CA ASN A 40 8.68 -2.77 -0.10
C ASN A 40 7.64 -3.02 -1.20
N THR A 41 6.78 -4.04 -1.06
CA THR A 41 5.68 -4.28 -2.02
C THR A 41 4.65 -3.14 -2.02
N LYS A 42 4.35 -2.56 -0.85
CA LYS A 42 3.48 -1.37 -0.74
C LYS A 42 4.07 -0.14 -1.44
N LYS A 43 5.38 0.08 -1.33
CA LYS A 43 6.07 1.19 -2.03
C LYS A 43 6.07 0.99 -3.55
N VAL A 44 6.32 -0.23 -4.02
CA VAL A 44 6.35 -0.54 -5.46
C VAL A 44 4.97 -0.39 -6.09
N SER A 45 3.92 -0.88 -5.40
CA SER A 45 2.53 -0.75 -5.88
C SER A 45 2.09 0.72 -5.99
N SER A 46 2.36 1.55 -4.97
CA SER A 46 2.07 2.99 -5.02
C SER A 46 2.79 3.71 -6.18
N LYS A 47 4.08 3.42 -6.41
CA LYS A 47 4.83 4.00 -7.52
C LYS A 47 4.27 3.58 -8.88
N HIS A 48 3.86 2.32 -9.01
CA HIS A 48 3.26 1.81 -10.25
C HIS A 48 1.88 2.43 -10.51
N GLU A 49 1.09 2.64 -9.45
CA GLU A 49 -0.21 3.31 -9.53
C GLU A 49 -0.07 4.76 -9.97
N ALA A 50 0.85 5.53 -9.35
CA ALA A 50 1.12 6.92 -9.75
C ALA A 50 1.50 7.04 -11.23
N LYS A 51 2.35 6.12 -11.73
CA LYS A 51 2.70 6.06 -13.16
C LYS A 51 1.51 5.73 -14.05
N ARG A 52 0.64 4.80 -13.63
CA ARG A 52 -0.57 4.44 -14.37
C ARG A 52 -1.57 5.59 -14.41
N GLN A 53 -1.68 6.36 -13.34
CA GLN A 53 -2.50 7.56 -13.31
C GLN A 53 -1.93 8.61 -14.27
N ALA A 54 -0.66 8.98 -14.14
CA ALA A 54 -0.03 9.98 -15.03
C ALA A 54 -0.17 9.64 -16.52
N LYS A 55 -0.03 8.35 -16.89
CA LYS A 55 -0.24 7.90 -18.27
C LYS A 55 -1.70 8.03 -18.73
N GLN A 56 -2.66 7.79 -17.85
CA GLN A 56 -4.09 7.98 -18.15
C GLN A 56 -4.43 9.47 -18.33
N TRP A 57 -3.90 10.34 -17.47
CA TRP A 57 -4.06 11.79 -17.60
C TRP A 57 -3.49 12.33 -18.91
N ALA A 58 -2.24 11.95 -19.25
CA ALA A 58 -1.63 12.35 -20.53
C ALA A 58 -2.44 11.86 -21.75
N LYS A 59 -2.96 10.63 -21.70
CA LYS A 59 -3.80 10.09 -22.76
C LYS A 59 -5.15 10.84 -22.86
N PHE A 60 -5.74 11.20 -21.72
CA PHE A 60 -6.97 11.98 -21.67
C PHE A 60 -6.78 13.38 -22.26
N GLU A 61 -5.67 14.05 -21.94
CA GLU A 61 -5.30 15.35 -22.51
C GLU A 61 -5.07 15.29 -24.04
N GLU A 62 -4.45 14.22 -24.53
CA GLU A 62 -4.22 13.98 -25.96
C GLU A 62 -5.54 13.73 -26.72
N GLU A 63 -6.44 12.89 -26.16
CA GLU A 63 -7.72 12.54 -26.78
C GLU A 63 -8.73 13.70 -26.77
N ASN A 64 -8.76 14.53 -25.71
CA ASN A 64 -9.73 15.61 -25.57
C ASN A 64 -9.21 16.97 -26.09
N GLY A 65 -7.94 17.02 -26.53
CA GLY A 65 -7.27 18.25 -26.90
C GLY A 65 -7.00 19.14 -25.68
N VAL A 66 -6.00 20.00 -25.77
CA VAL A 66 -5.57 20.90 -24.68
C VAL A 66 -6.59 22.03 -24.48
N MET A 67 -7.80 21.72 -24.07
CA MET A 67 -8.84 22.67 -23.68
C MET A 67 -9.11 22.49 -22.20
N TYR A 68 -8.20 23.02 -21.38
CA TYR A 68 -8.45 24.15 -20.50
C TYR A 68 -7.11 24.43 -19.82
N PRO A 69 -6.30 25.39 -20.32
CA PRO A 69 -5.31 25.98 -19.47
C PRO A 69 -6.06 26.53 -18.25
N LEU A 70 -5.41 26.48 -17.10
CA LEU A 70 -5.82 27.10 -15.84
C LEU A 70 -6.23 28.59 -15.94
N ASP A 71 -6.28 29.20 -17.13
CA ASP A 71 -6.77 30.55 -17.39
C ASP A 71 -8.13 30.81 -16.74
N TRP A 72 -9.06 29.86 -16.76
CA TRP A 72 -10.36 30.06 -16.10
C TRP A 72 -10.28 30.16 -14.56
N MET A 73 -9.19 29.67 -13.95
CA MET A 73 -8.92 29.79 -12.51
C MET A 73 -8.04 31.00 -12.17
N CYS A 74 -7.49 31.69 -13.17
CA CYS A 74 -6.67 32.88 -13.00
C CYS A 74 -7.47 34.19 -13.09
N TYR A 75 -8.73 34.17 -13.53
CA TYR A 75 -9.64 35.34 -13.56
C TYR A 75 -10.48 35.49 -12.28
N SER A 76 -9.93 35.10 -11.13
CA SER A 76 -10.56 35.35 -9.83
C SER A 76 -9.58 36.05 -8.91
N ASP A 77 -8.93 37.11 -9.42
CA ASP A 77 -8.31 38.09 -8.54
C ASP A 77 -9.44 38.99 -8.01
N PRO A 78 -9.77 38.95 -6.70
CA PRO A 78 -10.91 39.68 -6.15
C PRO A 78 -10.66 41.20 -6.01
N TYR A 79 -9.60 41.73 -6.63
CA TYR A 79 -9.15 43.12 -6.55
C TYR A 79 -8.85 43.75 -7.92
N ASP A 80 -9.38 43.22 -9.02
CA ASP A 80 -9.53 44.03 -10.24
C ASP A 80 -10.72 44.99 -10.01
N PHE A 81 -10.39 46.27 -9.79
CA PHE A 81 -11.29 47.37 -9.47
C PHE A 81 -12.25 47.75 -10.61
#